data_AF-A0A4R4UP64-F1
#
_entry.id   AF-A0A4R4UP64-F1
#
_cell.length_a   1.000
_cell.length_b   1.000
_cell.length_c   1.000
_cell.angle_alpha   90.00
_cell.angle_beta   90.00
_cell.angle_gamma   90.00
#
_symmetry.space_group_name_H-M   'P 1'
#
loop_
_entity.id
_entity.type
_entity.pdbx_description
1 polymer ?
#
loop_
_entity_poly.entity_id
_entity_poly.type
_entity_poly.pdbx_seq_one_letter_code
_entity_poly.pdbx_strand_id
1 'polypeptide(L)'
;MTAEAVREPVFPGRGAPAGAFAGAAGGLVWGAAMLSLGTLPDVAVLAGSGSPWLGFVLNMAIAVVIGGGFGLLAVHQRVRSRELLFWGLAYGVFWWFLGTLTLLPLLSGTPMAWSLAAAQEAMPSLFGHLYYGAVTAVVFAVLQRDGRSESGDRLRPGTLLRGLLAALVVGGLLVLAFGAGARLGWLPAVAVCMGVAYPLVFTGRAEGTGPAVVRGTAYGFLWWIVAGLTIAPLLDDGTLDWSQPAVAEATTRLPPYLLAGAGIAVVFGWLGSVARGLFVDDVRLRTRTIGSRGLRVVGYGALSGLVGGVLFGFVWGVVDVLDSVAKLVGAGGSVAGWIVHLLIAQGIGVSYALLFRGRGYDLVSGVGWGLSYGFFWWVFGGLTLMPAVLGVPLWWTPPTIAADFASLIGHLAYGGALGAVHAWLEHRENPWWLARNDLEAARAAARREQVLGSAPALWILTVLIALTIPVMVAGA
;
A
#
# COMPACT_ATOMS: atom_id res chain seq x y z
N MET A 1 -11.82 -29.22 30.34
CA MET A 1 -11.96 -27.76 30.59
C MET A 1 -12.13 -27.08 29.25
N THR A 2 -13.28 -26.46 29.02
CA THR A 2 -13.63 -25.79 27.76
C THR A 2 -12.83 -24.49 27.60
N ALA A 3 -12.39 -24.21 26.38
CA ALA A 3 -11.51 -23.10 26.00
C ALA A 3 -12.16 -21.69 26.10
N GLU A 4 -13.21 -21.54 26.91
CA GLU A 4 -13.98 -20.31 27.06
C GLU A 4 -13.58 -19.47 28.28
N ALA A 5 -12.74 -19.98 29.17
CA ALA A 5 -12.53 -19.40 30.51
C ALA A 5 -11.38 -18.38 30.67
N VAL A 6 -10.87 -17.76 29.59
CA VAL A 6 -9.95 -16.60 29.68
C VAL A 6 -10.30 -15.54 28.64
N ARG A 7 -11.57 -15.12 28.61
CA ARG A 7 -11.98 -13.90 27.91
C ARG A 7 -12.29 -12.84 28.95
N GLU A 8 -11.27 -12.09 29.35
CA GLU A 8 -11.47 -10.77 29.96
C GLU A 8 -12.45 -9.97 29.09
N PRO A 9 -13.48 -9.34 29.67
CA PRO A 9 -14.37 -8.49 28.92
C PRO A 9 -13.55 -7.34 28.35
N VAL A 10 -13.39 -7.30 27.02
CA VAL A 10 -12.91 -6.11 26.32
C VAL A 10 -13.95 -5.04 26.58
N PHE A 11 -13.70 -4.12 27.52
CA PHE A 11 -14.61 -3.02 27.79
C PHE A 11 -14.71 -2.15 26.52
N PRO A 12 -15.84 -2.21 25.77
CA PRO A 12 -15.99 -1.41 24.55
C PRO A 12 -15.91 0.10 24.84
N GLY A 13 -16.14 0.51 26.10
CA GLY A 13 -16.09 1.89 26.56
C GLY A 13 -14.71 2.56 26.56
N ARG A 14 -13.59 1.84 26.37
CA ARG A 14 -12.25 2.48 26.22
C ARG A 14 -11.88 2.85 24.78
N GLY A 15 -12.45 2.16 23.79
CA GLY A 15 -12.12 2.37 22.37
C GLY A 15 -12.63 3.70 21.83
N ALA A 16 -13.90 4.02 22.08
CA ALA A 16 -14.51 5.28 21.64
C ALA A 16 -13.82 6.54 22.18
N PRO A 17 -13.54 6.71 23.49
CA PRO A 17 -12.90 7.92 23.99
C PRO A 17 -11.45 8.08 23.52
N ALA A 18 -10.67 6.98 23.45
CA ALA A 18 -9.33 7.02 22.87
C ALA A 18 -9.37 7.34 21.37
N GLY A 19 -10.35 6.79 20.65
CA GLY A 19 -10.61 7.10 19.25
C GLY A 19 -11.00 8.56 19.04
N ALA A 20 -11.88 9.10 19.88
CA ALA A 20 -12.32 10.50 19.84
C ALA A 20 -11.16 11.48 20.05
N PHE A 21 -10.30 11.21 21.04
CA PHE A 21 -9.09 12.00 21.25
C PHE A 21 -8.12 11.91 20.05
N ALA A 22 -7.93 10.68 19.52
CA ALA A 22 -7.10 10.48 18.34
C ALA A 22 -7.68 11.19 17.09
N GLY A 23 -9.00 11.18 16.95
CA GLY A 23 -9.74 11.92 15.94
C GLY A 23 -9.55 13.42 16.06
N ALA A 24 -9.60 13.97 17.28
CA ALA A 24 -9.27 15.38 17.52
C ALA A 24 -7.84 15.71 17.06
N ALA A 25 -6.86 14.85 17.36
CA ALA A 25 -5.48 15.05 16.90
C ALA A 25 -5.36 15.01 15.36
N GLY A 26 -6.01 14.05 14.69
CA GLY A 26 -6.09 14.02 13.23
C GLY A 26 -6.82 15.23 12.65
N GLY A 27 -7.90 15.65 13.31
CA GLY A 27 -8.70 16.82 12.97
C GLY A 27 -7.90 18.09 13.05
N LEU A 28 -7.04 18.26 14.06
CA LEU A 28 -6.13 19.41 14.17
C LEU A 28 -5.16 19.49 13.00
N VAL A 29 -4.56 18.36 12.60
CA VAL A 29 -3.66 18.31 11.44
C VAL A 29 -4.43 18.66 10.16
N TRP A 30 -5.62 18.10 9.97
CA TRP A 30 -6.45 18.42 8.81
C TRP A 30 -6.91 19.89 8.82
N GLY A 31 -7.35 20.40 9.97
CA GLY A 31 -7.78 21.79 10.14
C GLY A 31 -6.65 22.78 9.89
N ALA A 32 -5.40 22.45 10.26
CA ALA A 32 -4.23 23.26 9.92
C ALA A 32 -3.97 23.30 8.40
N ALA A 33 -4.12 22.16 7.71
CA ALA A 33 -4.03 22.14 6.24
C ALA A 33 -5.19 22.93 5.60
N MET A 34 -6.43 22.79 6.09
CA MET A 34 -7.57 23.58 5.61
C MET A 34 -7.37 25.09 5.82
N LEU A 35 -6.76 25.49 6.93
CA LEU A 35 -6.39 26.88 7.18
C LEU A 35 -5.38 27.38 6.14
N SER A 36 -4.35 26.58 5.85
CA SER A 36 -3.34 26.90 4.83
C SER A 36 -3.91 26.95 3.42
N LEU A 37 -4.90 26.09 3.12
CA LEU A 37 -5.54 25.99 1.81
C LEU A 37 -6.74 26.95 1.66
N GLY A 38 -7.15 27.63 2.72
CA GLY A 38 -8.31 28.53 2.71
C GLY A 38 -9.67 27.84 2.65
N THR A 39 -9.77 26.54 2.95
CA THR A 39 -10.97 25.71 2.75
C THR A 39 -11.83 25.51 4.01
N LEU A 40 -11.49 26.17 5.13
CA LEU A 40 -12.30 26.11 6.36
C LEU A 40 -13.78 26.50 6.15
N PRO A 41 -14.13 27.53 5.35
CA PRO A 41 -15.53 27.87 5.07
C PRO A 41 -16.34 26.74 4.43
N ASP A 42 -15.71 25.81 3.69
CA ASP A 42 -16.41 24.74 2.99
C ASP A 42 -17.19 23.83 3.95
N VAL A 43 -16.68 23.66 5.17
CA VAL A 43 -17.36 22.88 6.23
C VAL A 43 -18.42 23.72 6.94
N ALA A 44 -18.24 25.05 7.02
CA ALA A 44 -19.18 25.96 7.68
C ALA A 44 -20.54 26.02 6.97
N VAL A 45 -20.56 25.70 5.67
CA VAL A 45 -21.79 25.60 4.85
C VAL A 45 -22.80 24.63 5.46
N LEU A 46 -22.35 23.57 6.15
CA LEU A 46 -23.24 22.63 6.84
C LEU A 46 -24.10 23.28 7.94
N ALA A 47 -23.66 24.42 8.48
CA ALA A 47 -24.42 25.22 9.43
C ALA A 47 -24.97 26.52 8.83
N GLY A 48 -25.00 26.63 7.49
CA GLY A 48 -25.47 27.83 6.79
C GLY A 48 -24.59 29.06 6.99
N SER A 49 -23.29 28.89 7.27
CA SER A 49 -22.34 29.99 7.52
C SER A 49 -21.14 29.94 6.58
N GLY A 50 -20.53 31.09 6.33
CA GLY A 50 -19.21 31.19 5.67
C GLY A 50 -18.05 31.44 6.65
N SER A 51 -18.29 31.39 7.97
CA SER A 51 -17.28 31.73 8.98
C SER A 51 -16.18 30.65 9.05
N PRO A 52 -14.89 30.98 8.82
CA PRO A 52 -13.79 30.03 8.94
C PRO A 52 -13.69 29.41 10.34
N TRP A 53 -13.98 30.21 11.38
CA TRP A 53 -14.00 29.74 12.76
C TRP A 53 -15.08 28.67 12.99
N LEU A 54 -16.30 28.89 12.49
CA LEU A 54 -17.36 27.90 12.61
C LEU A 54 -17.01 26.63 11.82
N GLY A 55 -16.41 26.77 10.64
CA GLY A 55 -15.89 25.66 9.85
C GLY A 55 -14.86 24.83 10.61
N PHE A 56 -13.92 25.47 11.31
CA PHE A 56 -12.94 24.79 12.17
C PHE A 56 -13.62 24.03 13.33
N VAL A 57 -14.58 24.66 14.02
CA VAL A 57 -15.31 24.02 15.14
C VAL A 57 -16.09 22.81 14.65
N LEU A 58 -16.79 22.91 13.53
CA LEU A 58 -17.52 21.79 12.93
C LEU A 58 -16.58 20.68 12.49
N ASN A 59 -15.45 21.02 11.84
CA ASN A 59 -14.42 20.05 11.48
C ASN A 59 -13.91 19.29 12.73
N MET A 60 -13.64 19.98 13.84
CA MET A 60 -13.23 19.32 15.10
C MET A 60 -14.32 18.40 15.64
N ALA A 61 -15.58 18.83 15.65
CA ALA A 61 -16.70 18.03 16.13
C ALA A 61 -16.88 16.75 15.30
N ILE A 62 -16.83 16.88 13.97
CA ILE A 62 -16.90 15.75 13.03
C ILE A 62 -15.70 14.81 13.23
N ALA A 63 -14.48 15.35 13.34
CA ALA A 63 -13.26 14.58 13.58
C ALA A 63 -13.31 13.77 14.88
N VAL A 64 -13.86 14.34 15.96
CA VAL A 64 -14.06 13.62 17.24
C VAL A 64 -15.03 12.44 17.07
N VAL A 65 -16.16 12.64 16.39
CA VAL A 65 -17.16 11.59 16.17
C VAL A 65 -16.59 10.47 15.28
N ILE A 66 -15.97 10.84 14.16
CA ILE A 66 -15.36 9.90 13.22
C ILE A 66 -14.22 9.13 13.90
N GLY A 67 -13.37 9.81 14.67
CA GLY A 67 -12.29 9.17 15.42
C GLY A 67 -12.81 8.18 16.47
N GLY A 68 -13.90 8.52 17.16
CA GLY A 68 -14.60 7.60 18.06
C GLY A 68 -15.04 6.33 17.33
N GLY A 69 -15.58 6.47 16.12
CA GLY A 69 -15.91 5.35 15.22
C GLY A 69 -14.70 4.50 14.86
N PHE A 70 -13.57 5.12 14.52
CA PHE A 70 -12.32 4.39 14.25
C PHE A 70 -11.87 3.57 15.48
N GLY A 71 -11.88 4.17 16.66
CA GLY A 71 -11.48 3.50 17.91
C GLY A 71 -12.36 2.30 18.25
N LEU A 72 -13.67 2.41 18.03
CA LEU A 72 -14.61 1.29 18.18
C LEU A 72 -14.30 0.14 17.21
N LEU A 73 -14.10 0.46 15.92
CA LEU A 73 -13.78 -0.54 14.90
C LEU A 73 -12.44 -1.23 15.19
N ALA A 74 -11.41 -0.46 15.56
CA ALA A 74 -10.09 -0.97 15.85
C ALA A 74 -10.08 -1.93 17.05
N VAL A 75 -10.80 -1.61 18.13
CA VAL A 75 -10.94 -2.50 19.30
C VAL A 75 -11.77 -3.73 18.97
N HIS A 76 -12.89 -3.55 18.26
CA HIS A 76 -13.77 -4.67 17.91
C HIS A 76 -13.07 -5.69 17.02
N GLN A 77 -12.34 -5.22 16.00
CA GLN A 77 -11.57 -6.08 15.10
C GLN A 77 -10.26 -6.58 15.71
N ARG A 78 -9.87 -6.13 16.91
CA ARG A 78 -8.62 -6.50 17.60
C ARG A 78 -7.38 -6.30 16.71
N VAL A 79 -7.37 -5.24 15.91
CA VAL A 79 -6.27 -4.92 15.00
C VAL A 79 -5.02 -4.62 15.83
N ARG A 80 -3.87 -5.15 15.42
CA ARG A 80 -2.61 -4.91 16.12
C ARG A 80 -2.20 -3.44 15.98
N SER A 81 -1.71 -2.83 17.05
CA SER A 81 -1.41 -1.40 17.08
C SER A 81 -0.41 -0.94 16.01
N ARG A 82 0.48 -1.83 15.55
CA ARG A 82 1.52 -1.56 14.54
C ARG A 82 0.99 -1.60 13.09
N GLU A 83 -0.22 -2.11 12.91
CA GLU A 83 -0.88 -2.28 11.62
C GLU A 83 -2.00 -1.26 11.41
N LEU A 84 -2.32 -0.50 12.45
CA LEU A 84 -3.36 0.53 12.44
C LEU A 84 -3.10 1.65 11.44
N LEU A 85 -1.83 1.97 11.13
CA LEU A 85 -1.50 3.05 10.18
C LEU A 85 -2.19 2.85 8.83
N PHE A 86 -2.11 1.65 8.26
CA PHE A 86 -2.74 1.36 6.96
C PHE A 86 -4.27 1.34 7.05
N TRP A 87 -4.82 0.88 8.18
CA TRP A 87 -6.26 0.98 8.44
C TRP A 87 -6.70 2.44 8.56
N GLY A 88 -5.90 3.30 9.18
CA GLY A 88 -6.13 4.74 9.26
C GLY A 88 -6.17 5.39 7.88
N LEU A 89 -5.19 5.08 7.02
CA LEU A 89 -5.17 5.58 5.64
C LEU A 89 -6.42 5.13 4.86
N ALA A 90 -6.76 3.84 4.92
CA ALA A 90 -7.97 3.32 4.27
C ALA A 90 -9.25 3.97 4.82
N TYR A 91 -9.30 4.20 6.14
CA TYR A 91 -10.41 4.89 6.80
C TYR A 91 -10.52 6.36 6.39
N GLY A 92 -9.39 7.04 6.20
CA GLY A 92 -9.34 8.38 5.64
C GLY A 92 -9.96 8.45 4.25
N VAL A 93 -9.50 7.61 3.32
CA VAL A 93 -10.06 7.58 1.95
C VAL A 93 -11.54 7.20 1.94
N PHE A 94 -11.95 6.26 2.81
CA PHE A 94 -13.37 5.93 2.98
C PHE A 94 -14.19 7.18 3.34
N TRP A 95 -13.71 8.00 4.27
CA TRP A 95 -14.38 9.25 4.66
C TRP A 95 -14.24 10.37 3.63
N TRP A 96 -13.21 10.37 2.79
CA TRP A 96 -13.17 11.28 1.65
C TRP A 96 -14.29 10.97 0.66
N PHE A 97 -14.48 9.69 0.32
CA PHE A 97 -15.57 9.27 -0.56
C PHE A 97 -16.95 9.49 0.08
N LEU A 98 -17.14 9.03 1.32
CA LEU A 98 -18.41 9.14 2.02
C LEU A 98 -18.71 10.57 2.45
N GLY A 99 -17.75 11.27 3.03
CA GLY A 99 -17.88 12.64 3.53
C GLY A 99 -17.89 13.65 2.39
N THR A 100 -16.72 13.88 1.77
CA THR A 100 -16.56 14.95 0.78
C THR A 100 -17.33 14.71 -0.50
N LEU A 101 -17.28 13.51 -1.08
CA LEU A 101 -17.91 13.27 -2.39
C LEU A 101 -19.40 12.90 -2.32
N THR A 102 -19.91 12.55 -1.14
CA THR A 102 -21.27 12.03 -0.99
C THR A 102 -22.11 12.85 0.00
N LEU A 103 -21.74 12.85 1.28
CA LEU A 103 -22.56 13.46 2.34
C LEU A 103 -22.55 14.99 2.25
N LEU A 104 -21.40 15.62 2.04
CA LEU A 104 -21.31 17.08 1.96
C LEU A 104 -22.20 17.64 0.82
N PRO A 105 -22.11 17.16 -0.43
CA PRO A 105 -23.00 17.59 -1.51
C PRO A 105 -24.48 17.40 -1.17
N LEU A 106 -24.86 16.22 -0.66
CA LEU A 106 -26.25 15.89 -0.31
C LEU A 106 -26.80 16.78 0.80
N LEU A 107 -26.01 17.02 1.85
CA LEU A 107 -26.39 17.91 2.97
C LEU A 107 -26.46 19.38 2.55
N SER A 108 -25.69 19.77 1.53
CA SER A 108 -25.74 21.10 0.91
C SER A 108 -26.82 21.24 -0.17
N GLY A 109 -27.62 20.20 -0.43
CA GLY A 109 -28.71 20.24 -1.42
C GLY A 109 -28.26 20.10 -2.87
N THR A 110 -27.05 19.59 -3.11
CA THR A 110 -26.48 19.34 -4.45
C THR A 110 -26.36 17.83 -4.72
N PRO A 111 -26.32 17.39 -6.00
CA PRO A 111 -26.11 15.99 -6.33
C PRO A 111 -24.77 15.44 -5.84
N MET A 112 -24.67 14.11 -5.69
CA MET A 112 -23.42 13.44 -5.33
C MET A 112 -22.30 13.76 -6.32
N ALA A 113 -21.10 14.04 -5.81
CA ALA A 113 -19.93 14.46 -6.58
C ALA A 113 -19.13 13.26 -7.14
N TRP A 114 -19.82 12.28 -7.71
CA TRP A 114 -19.22 11.04 -8.23
C TRP A 114 -18.79 11.19 -9.69
N SER A 115 -18.05 12.26 -9.99
CA SER A 115 -17.44 12.49 -11.30
C SER A 115 -15.93 12.66 -11.15
N LEU A 116 -15.18 12.39 -12.23
CA LEU A 116 -13.73 12.60 -12.24
C LEU A 116 -13.38 14.06 -11.96
N ALA A 117 -14.08 15.01 -12.59
CA ALA A 117 -13.87 16.44 -12.40
C ALA A 117 -14.10 16.86 -10.93
N ALA A 118 -15.19 16.39 -10.31
CA ALA A 118 -15.45 16.74 -8.92
C ALA A 118 -14.44 16.08 -7.95
N ALA A 119 -13.96 14.87 -8.26
CA ALA A 119 -12.88 14.25 -7.51
C ALA A 119 -11.54 15.01 -7.64
N GLN A 120 -11.27 15.59 -8.81
CA GLN A 120 -10.10 16.45 -9.06
C GLN A 120 -10.19 17.78 -8.30
N GLU A 121 -11.36 18.42 -8.28
CA GLU A 121 -11.61 19.62 -7.48
C GLU A 121 -11.47 19.33 -5.98
N ALA A 122 -11.96 18.17 -5.53
CA ALA A 122 -11.86 17.73 -4.15
C ALA A 122 -10.47 17.14 -3.77
N MET A 123 -9.48 17.20 -4.65
CA MET A 123 -8.15 16.61 -4.44
C MET A 123 -7.46 17.07 -3.14
N PRO A 124 -7.45 18.37 -2.77
CA PRO A 124 -6.82 18.79 -1.53
C PRO A 124 -7.41 18.09 -0.30
N SER A 125 -8.73 17.85 -0.31
CA SER A 125 -9.41 17.16 0.79
C SER A 125 -9.06 15.67 0.89
N LEU A 126 -8.67 15.00 -0.21
CA LEU A 126 -8.23 13.60 -0.18
C LEU A 126 -6.98 13.45 0.69
N PHE A 127 -5.96 14.30 0.44
CA PHE A 127 -4.74 14.31 1.23
C PHE A 127 -5.02 14.70 2.68
N GLY A 128 -5.92 15.65 2.89
CA GLY A 128 -6.47 15.98 4.20
C GLY A 128 -6.99 14.78 4.99
N HIS A 129 -7.85 13.99 4.35
CA HIS A 129 -8.42 12.79 4.94
C HIS A 129 -7.38 11.67 5.15
N LEU A 130 -6.39 11.54 4.26
CA LEU A 130 -5.26 10.62 4.44
C LEU A 130 -4.43 11.00 5.67
N TYR A 131 -4.10 12.28 5.85
CA TYR A 131 -3.43 12.77 7.05
C TYR A 131 -4.26 12.57 8.31
N TYR A 132 -5.54 12.95 8.26
CA TYR A 132 -6.49 12.73 9.35
C TYR A 132 -6.50 11.27 9.80
N GLY A 133 -6.67 10.34 8.85
CA GLY A 133 -6.71 8.91 9.12
C GLY A 133 -5.40 8.35 9.64
N ALA A 134 -4.26 8.76 9.06
CA ALA A 134 -2.94 8.35 9.50
C ALA A 134 -2.64 8.81 10.93
N VAL A 135 -2.89 10.08 11.24
CA VAL A 135 -2.64 10.67 12.56
C VAL A 135 -3.59 10.06 13.59
N THR A 136 -4.87 9.91 13.27
CA THR A 136 -5.85 9.23 14.13
C THR A 136 -5.38 7.82 14.47
N ALA A 137 -4.95 7.04 13.48
CA ALA A 137 -4.45 5.69 13.72
C ALA A 137 -3.18 5.66 14.57
N VAL A 138 -2.21 6.55 14.32
CA VAL A 138 -0.96 6.61 15.08
C VAL A 138 -1.21 7.02 16.53
N VAL A 139 -2.00 8.06 16.76
CA VAL A 139 -2.33 8.54 18.11
C VAL A 139 -3.12 7.47 18.85
N PHE A 140 -4.13 6.86 18.23
CA PHE A 140 -4.88 5.75 18.82
C PHE A 140 -3.96 4.57 19.16
N ALA A 141 -3.05 4.22 18.26
CA ALA A 141 -2.06 3.16 18.48
C ALA A 141 -1.08 3.47 19.63
N VAL A 142 -0.85 4.74 19.95
CA VAL A 142 -0.03 5.18 21.10
C VAL A 142 -0.84 5.11 22.40
N LEU A 143 -2.10 5.56 22.39
CA LEU A 143 -2.98 5.52 23.57
C LEU A 143 -3.32 4.10 24.02
N GLN A 144 -3.49 3.19 23.06
CA GLN A 144 -3.81 1.78 23.32
C GLN A 144 -2.58 0.93 23.68
N ARG A 145 -1.41 1.54 23.88
CA ARG A 145 -0.22 0.80 24.33
C ARG A 145 -0.38 0.45 25.80
N ASP A 146 -0.84 -0.76 26.08
CA ASP A 146 -0.76 -1.31 27.43
C ASP A 146 0.72 -1.40 27.83
N GLY A 147 1.10 -0.64 28.87
CA GLY A 147 2.49 -0.51 29.36
C GLY A 147 3.16 -1.80 29.89
N ARG A 148 2.60 -2.98 29.61
CA ARG A 148 3.04 -4.28 30.15
C ARG A 148 3.78 -5.21 29.18
N SER A 149 3.95 -4.88 27.89
CA SER A 149 4.47 -5.87 26.92
C SER A 149 5.66 -5.46 26.03
N GLU A 150 6.09 -4.20 25.98
CA GLU A 150 6.80 -3.74 24.76
C GLU A 150 7.99 -2.79 24.99
N SER A 151 8.54 -2.69 26.21
CA SER A 151 9.56 -1.70 26.56
C SER A 151 11.02 -2.08 26.23
N GLY A 152 11.29 -3.29 25.72
CA GLY A 152 12.67 -3.79 25.57
C GLY A 152 13.24 -3.86 24.15
N ASP A 153 12.41 -4.00 23.10
CA ASP A 153 12.89 -4.45 21.78
C ASP A 153 12.88 -3.36 20.69
N ARG A 154 12.25 -2.21 20.92
CA ARG A 154 11.93 -1.23 19.85
C ARG A 154 13.06 -0.29 19.46
N LEU A 155 14.12 -0.17 20.25
CA LEU A 155 15.21 0.77 19.99
C LEU A 155 16.59 0.11 20.11
N ARG A 156 16.68 -1.18 19.76
CA ARG A 156 18.02 -1.78 19.62
C ARG A 156 18.75 -1.02 18.51
N PRO A 157 19.94 -0.45 18.77
CA PRO A 157 20.72 0.26 17.76
C PRO A 157 20.90 -0.56 16.48
N GLY A 158 21.01 -1.89 16.60
CA GLY A 158 21.08 -2.81 15.47
C GLY A 158 19.86 -2.82 14.54
N THR A 159 18.64 -2.62 15.06
CA THR A 159 17.42 -2.56 14.22
C THR A 159 17.36 -1.24 13.44
N LEU A 160 17.74 -0.13 14.07
CA LEU A 160 17.82 1.18 13.42
C LEU A 160 18.93 1.20 12.36
N LEU A 161 20.11 0.65 12.69
CA LEU A 161 21.21 0.49 11.75
C LEU A 161 20.81 -0.34 10.53
N ARG A 162 20.08 -1.44 10.75
CA ARG A 162 19.54 -2.27 9.64
C ARG A 162 18.59 -1.48 8.74
N GLY A 163 17.74 -0.63 9.32
CA GLY A 163 16.87 0.28 8.58
C GLY A 163 17.67 1.29 7.75
N LEU A 164 18.67 1.91 8.37
CA LEU A 164 19.59 2.84 7.72
C LEU A 164 20.37 2.17 6.55
N LEU A 165 20.92 0.98 6.77
CA LEU A 165 21.63 0.23 5.72
C LEU A 165 20.71 -0.12 4.56
N ALA A 166 19.46 -0.53 4.84
CA ALA A 166 18.48 -0.78 3.79
C ALA A 166 18.19 0.47 2.96
N ALA A 167 18.04 1.63 3.61
CA ALA A 167 17.88 2.91 2.93
C ALA A 167 19.09 3.31 2.09
N LEU A 168 20.31 3.16 2.61
CA LEU A 168 21.53 3.49 1.86
C LEU A 168 21.71 2.61 0.63
N VAL A 169 21.46 1.31 0.76
CA VAL A 169 21.52 0.37 -0.39
C VAL A 169 20.49 0.74 -1.44
N VAL A 170 19.23 0.93 -1.03
CA VAL A 170 18.14 1.17 -1.99
C VAL A 170 18.22 2.56 -2.60
N GLY A 171 18.48 3.59 -1.79
CA GLY A 171 18.70 4.95 -2.27
C GLY A 171 19.90 5.04 -3.22
N GLY A 172 21.01 4.35 -2.88
CA GLY A 172 22.18 4.24 -3.75
C GLY A 172 21.85 3.58 -5.10
N LEU A 173 21.12 2.46 -5.09
CA LEU A 173 20.69 1.78 -6.31
C LEU A 173 19.79 2.66 -7.18
N LEU A 174 18.85 3.40 -6.59
CA LEU A 174 17.99 4.33 -7.33
C LEU A 174 18.80 5.48 -7.94
N VAL A 175 19.76 6.04 -7.20
CA VAL A 175 20.66 7.09 -7.72
C VAL A 175 21.54 6.55 -8.85
N LEU A 176 22.07 5.34 -8.73
CA LEU A 176 22.84 4.71 -9.80
C LEU A 176 22.01 4.42 -11.05
N ALA A 177 20.76 3.98 -10.86
CA ALA A 177 19.87 3.64 -11.97
C ALA A 177 19.30 4.87 -12.70
N PHE A 178 18.99 5.95 -11.96
CA PHE A 178 18.19 7.06 -12.50
C PHE A 178 18.87 8.44 -12.40
N GLY A 179 20.02 8.53 -11.74
CA GLY A 179 20.76 9.75 -11.47
C GLY A 179 20.20 10.53 -10.26
N ALA A 180 21.05 11.29 -9.58
CA ALA A 180 20.67 12.14 -8.44
C ALA A 180 19.93 13.45 -8.83
N GLY A 181 19.46 13.57 -10.08
CA GLY A 181 18.89 14.80 -10.62
C GLY A 181 17.42 15.03 -10.23
N ALA A 182 16.77 15.96 -10.94
CA ALA A 182 15.40 16.39 -10.70
C ALA A 182 14.37 15.24 -10.60
N ARG A 183 14.65 14.09 -11.25
CA ARG A 183 13.83 12.88 -11.23
C ARG A 183 13.66 12.29 -9.83
N LEU A 184 14.69 12.36 -8.98
CA LEU A 184 14.63 11.85 -7.61
C LEU A 184 14.38 12.96 -6.59
N GLY A 185 14.80 14.19 -6.89
CA GLY A 185 14.62 15.35 -5.99
C GLY A 185 15.16 15.05 -4.59
N TRP A 186 14.33 15.28 -3.58
CA TRP A 186 14.67 15.03 -2.17
C TRP A 186 14.73 13.54 -1.78
N LEU A 187 14.34 12.60 -2.66
CA LEU A 187 14.22 11.18 -2.32
C LEU A 187 15.49 10.57 -1.72
N PRO A 188 16.72 10.84 -2.20
CA PRO A 188 17.91 10.25 -1.59
C PRO A 188 18.09 10.63 -0.12
N ALA A 189 17.78 11.89 0.25
CA ALA A 189 17.80 12.35 1.62
C ALA A 189 16.62 11.77 2.43
N VAL A 190 15.42 11.78 1.85
CA VAL A 190 14.21 11.23 2.46
C VAL A 190 14.32 9.72 2.70
N ALA A 191 15.00 8.98 1.82
CA ALA A 191 15.19 7.53 1.94
C ALA A 191 15.87 7.16 3.27
N VAL A 192 16.79 7.98 3.77
CA VAL A 192 17.40 7.78 5.10
C VAL A 192 16.34 7.82 6.20
N CYS A 193 15.46 8.84 6.17
CA CYS A 193 14.33 8.95 7.09
C CYS A 193 13.36 7.78 6.93
N MET A 194 13.08 7.34 5.70
CA MET A 194 12.28 6.14 5.41
C MET A 194 12.89 4.90 6.07
N GLY A 195 14.21 4.69 5.92
CA GLY A 195 14.90 3.53 6.49
C GLY A 195 14.86 3.51 8.02
N VAL A 196 15.08 4.66 8.65
CA VAL A 196 15.05 4.80 10.12
C VAL A 196 13.62 4.68 10.68
N ALA A 197 12.64 5.27 10.00
CA ALA A 197 11.25 5.22 10.43
C ALA A 197 10.60 3.85 10.17
N TYR A 198 11.05 3.09 9.16
CA TYR A 198 10.51 1.78 8.83
C TYR A 198 10.40 0.84 10.04
N PRO A 199 11.48 0.56 10.81
CA PRO A 199 11.39 -0.27 12.01
C PRO A 199 10.59 0.38 13.14
N LEU A 200 10.48 1.71 13.22
CA LEU A 200 9.68 2.38 14.26
C LEU A 200 8.19 2.14 14.06
N VAL A 201 7.75 2.14 12.80
CA VAL A 201 6.36 1.88 12.42
C VAL A 201 6.08 0.38 12.35
N PHE A 202 6.99 -0.39 11.73
CA PHE A 202 6.84 -1.81 11.47
C PHE A 202 7.86 -2.62 12.28
N THR A 203 7.61 -2.75 13.58
CA THR A 203 8.29 -3.75 14.41
C THR A 203 7.50 -5.06 14.40
N GLY A 204 8.16 -6.22 14.42
CA GLY A 204 7.47 -7.51 14.53
C GLY A 204 8.15 -8.67 13.81
N ARG A 205 7.54 -9.86 13.92
CA ARG A 205 8.00 -11.12 13.31
C ARG A 205 8.51 -10.92 11.89
N ALA A 206 9.47 -11.75 11.50
CA ALA A 206 9.96 -11.82 10.13
C ALA A 206 8.80 -11.97 9.15
N GLU A 207 8.52 -10.92 8.38
CA GLU A 207 7.54 -10.96 7.32
C GLU A 207 8.15 -11.63 6.08
N GLY A 208 7.32 -12.32 5.30
CA GLY A 208 7.74 -12.89 4.02
C GLY A 208 7.98 -11.77 3.00
N THR A 209 8.86 -12.01 2.04
CA THR A 209 9.29 -10.98 1.08
C THR A 209 8.12 -10.39 0.29
N GLY A 210 7.13 -11.19 -0.15
CA GLY A 210 5.99 -10.67 -0.91
C GLY A 210 5.16 -9.63 -0.15
N PRO A 211 4.64 -9.94 1.05
CA PRO A 211 3.94 -8.96 1.87
C PRO A 211 4.80 -7.76 2.28
N ALA A 212 6.11 -7.94 2.45
CA ALA A 212 7.04 -6.84 2.67
C ALA A 212 7.11 -5.89 1.46
N VAL A 213 7.12 -6.41 0.22
CA VAL A 213 7.05 -5.59 -1.01
C VAL A 213 5.78 -4.74 -1.01
N VAL A 214 4.62 -5.34 -0.80
CA VAL A 214 3.33 -4.62 -0.82
C VAL A 214 3.27 -3.56 0.28
N ARG A 215 3.70 -3.91 1.50
CA ARG A 215 3.81 -2.96 2.61
C ARG A 215 4.76 -1.82 2.28
N GLY A 216 5.90 -2.15 1.69
CA GLY A 216 6.90 -1.19 1.26
C GLY A 216 6.36 -0.23 0.20
N THR A 217 5.61 -0.71 -0.79
CA THR A 217 4.94 0.14 -1.79
C THR A 217 3.99 1.14 -1.13
N ALA A 218 3.09 0.67 -0.26
CA ALA A 218 2.18 1.55 0.48
C ALA A 218 2.91 2.53 1.41
N TYR A 219 4.03 2.10 2.01
CA TYR A 219 4.89 2.97 2.81
C TYR A 219 5.58 4.04 1.96
N GLY A 220 6.04 3.69 0.76
CA GLY A 220 6.57 4.63 -0.23
C GLY A 220 5.54 5.68 -0.62
N PHE A 221 4.28 5.28 -0.84
CA PHE A 221 3.18 6.19 -1.13
C PHE A 221 2.97 7.21 -0.01
N LEU A 222 2.96 6.74 1.25
CA LEU A 222 2.84 7.63 2.41
C LEU A 222 4.00 8.65 2.45
N TRP A 223 5.22 8.22 2.19
CA TRP A 223 6.37 9.12 2.16
C TRP A 223 6.36 10.08 0.98
N TRP A 224 5.80 9.69 -0.15
CA TRP A 224 5.59 10.62 -1.26
C TRP A 224 4.62 11.72 -0.85
N ILE A 225 3.51 11.40 -0.17
CA ILE A 225 2.59 12.42 0.37
C ILE A 225 3.30 13.32 1.39
N VAL A 226 3.99 12.72 2.37
CA VAL A 226 4.61 13.46 3.48
C VAL A 226 5.78 14.30 3.02
N ALA A 227 6.77 13.70 2.36
CA ALA A 227 7.98 14.39 1.97
C ALA A 227 7.84 15.08 0.62
N GLY A 228 7.38 14.36 -0.40
CA GLY A 228 7.34 14.86 -1.77
C GLY A 228 6.25 15.90 -2.01
N LEU A 229 5.05 15.70 -1.48
CA LEU A 229 3.88 16.53 -1.75
C LEU A 229 3.61 17.60 -0.67
N THR A 230 4.18 17.44 0.52
CA THR A 230 3.89 18.33 1.66
C THR A 230 5.12 19.06 2.16
N ILE A 231 6.12 18.33 2.67
CA ILE A 231 7.29 18.97 3.31
C ILE A 231 8.18 19.66 2.28
N ALA A 232 8.48 19.05 1.14
CA ALA A 232 9.36 19.66 0.15
C ALA A 232 8.81 21.00 -0.37
N PRO A 233 7.54 21.10 -0.85
CA PRO A 233 6.97 22.41 -1.24
C PRO A 233 6.93 23.43 -0.09
N LEU A 234 6.63 23.00 1.14
CA LEU A 234 6.65 23.91 2.30
C LEU A 234 8.05 24.45 2.62
N LEU A 235 9.11 23.67 2.34
CA LEU A 235 10.50 24.12 2.53
C LEU A 235 11.00 24.95 1.35
N ASP A 236 10.59 24.60 0.13
CA ASP A 236 11.06 25.23 -1.11
C ASP A 236 10.33 26.56 -1.36
N ASP A 237 8.99 26.58 -1.23
CA ASP A 237 8.11 27.70 -1.62
C ASP A 237 7.34 28.33 -0.44
N GLY A 238 7.36 27.70 0.74
CA GLY A 238 6.66 28.19 1.93
C GLY A 238 5.13 28.03 1.91
N THR A 239 4.59 27.37 0.89
CA THR A 239 3.14 27.20 0.69
C THR A 239 2.77 25.71 0.59
N LEU A 240 1.54 25.41 1.05
CA LEU A 240 0.94 24.09 0.85
C LEU A 240 0.08 24.14 -0.40
N ASP A 241 0.46 23.40 -1.44
CA ASP A 241 -0.34 23.27 -2.65
C ASP A 241 -0.69 21.81 -2.93
N TRP A 242 -1.95 21.47 -2.68
CA TRP A 242 -2.54 20.17 -3.01
C TRP A 242 -3.56 20.28 -4.14
N SER A 243 -3.49 21.34 -4.95
CA SER A 243 -4.29 21.48 -6.16
C SER A 243 -3.97 20.37 -7.17
N GLN A 244 -4.92 20.05 -8.03
CA GLN A 244 -4.72 19.00 -9.03
C GLN A 244 -3.49 19.23 -9.93
N PRO A 245 -3.18 20.45 -10.42
CA PRO A 245 -1.97 20.69 -11.21
C PRO A 245 -0.68 20.42 -10.44
N ALA A 246 -0.58 20.88 -9.19
CA ALA A 246 0.60 20.66 -8.35
C ALA A 246 0.80 19.17 -8.01
N VAL A 247 -0.30 18.46 -7.71
CA VAL A 247 -0.30 17.02 -7.45
C VAL A 247 0.08 16.24 -8.71
N ALA A 248 -0.42 16.64 -9.87
CA ALA A 248 -0.05 16.03 -11.15
C ALA A 248 1.46 16.15 -11.35
N GLU A 249 2.04 17.35 -11.22
CA GLU A 249 3.49 17.54 -11.35
C GLU A 249 4.28 16.67 -10.36
N ALA A 250 3.87 16.67 -9.09
CA ALA A 250 4.48 15.87 -8.03
C ALA A 250 4.42 14.35 -8.29
N THR A 251 3.44 13.88 -9.08
CA THR A 251 3.29 12.47 -9.45
C THR A 251 4.48 11.96 -10.27
N THR A 252 5.25 12.85 -10.91
CA THR A 252 6.54 12.49 -11.54
C THR A 252 7.50 11.77 -10.60
N ARG A 253 7.40 12.07 -9.31
CA ARG A 253 8.23 11.48 -8.25
C ARG A 253 7.54 10.33 -7.52
N LEU A 254 6.29 10.00 -7.83
CA LEU A 254 5.58 8.92 -7.18
C LEU A 254 6.26 7.54 -7.42
N PRO A 255 6.55 7.11 -8.67
CA PRO A 255 7.17 5.81 -8.93
C PRO A 255 8.46 5.54 -8.13
N PRO A 256 9.46 6.44 -8.09
CA PRO A 256 10.68 6.16 -7.34
C PRO A 256 10.45 6.09 -5.82
N TYR A 257 9.48 6.81 -5.25
CA TYR A 257 9.12 6.65 -3.82
C TYR A 257 8.50 5.27 -3.54
N LEU A 258 7.62 4.78 -4.42
CA LEU A 258 7.04 3.44 -4.32
C LEU A 258 8.12 2.36 -4.38
N LEU A 259 9.04 2.48 -5.34
CA LEU A 259 10.18 1.57 -5.50
C LEU A 259 11.14 1.63 -4.31
N ALA A 260 11.41 2.82 -3.77
CA ALA A 260 12.23 3.00 -2.57
C ALA A 260 11.61 2.29 -1.36
N GLY A 261 10.31 2.49 -1.12
CA GLY A 261 9.61 1.85 -0.02
C GLY A 261 9.60 0.32 -0.14
N ALA A 262 9.30 -0.21 -1.33
CA ALA A 262 9.36 -1.65 -1.62
C ALA A 262 10.77 -2.23 -1.42
N GLY A 263 11.79 -1.57 -1.98
CA GLY A 263 13.18 -1.96 -1.85
C GLY A 263 13.66 -1.95 -0.40
N ILE A 264 13.36 -0.90 0.36
CA ILE A 264 13.74 -0.78 1.77
C ILE A 264 13.14 -1.93 2.57
N ALA A 265 11.87 -2.25 2.37
CA ALA A 265 11.20 -3.35 3.06
C ALA A 265 11.87 -4.72 2.76
N VAL A 266 12.23 -4.96 1.50
CA VAL A 266 12.91 -6.20 1.06
C VAL A 266 14.32 -6.30 1.65
N VAL A 267 15.15 -5.27 1.47
CA VAL A 267 16.54 -5.26 1.96
C VAL A 267 16.55 -5.31 3.49
N PHE A 268 15.67 -4.57 4.14
CA PHE A 268 15.48 -4.68 5.58
C PHE A 268 15.15 -6.12 5.95
N GLY A 269 14.12 -6.75 5.38
CA GLY A 269 13.75 -8.15 5.67
C GLY A 269 14.89 -9.15 5.45
N TRP A 270 15.65 -8.97 4.37
CA TRP A 270 16.81 -9.80 4.02
C TRP A 270 17.94 -9.67 5.04
N LEU A 271 18.37 -8.44 5.39
CA LEU A 271 19.39 -8.19 6.42
C LEU A 271 19.01 -8.81 7.76
N GLY A 272 17.71 -8.74 8.13
CA GLY A 272 17.22 -9.38 9.35
C GLY A 272 17.30 -10.90 9.31
N SER A 273 17.13 -11.50 8.13
CA SER A 273 17.24 -12.95 7.94
C SER A 273 18.70 -13.41 7.99
N VAL A 274 19.62 -12.64 7.38
CA VAL A 274 21.06 -12.88 7.47
C VAL A 274 21.54 -12.77 8.91
N ALA A 275 21.16 -11.71 9.63
CA ALA A 275 21.53 -11.52 11.02
C ALA A 275 21.06 -12.68 11.91
N ARG A 276 19.83 -13.16 11.73
CA ARG A 276 19.36 -14.36 12.46
C ARG A 276 20.15 -15.61 12.08
N GLY A 277 20.43 -15.83 10.80
CA GLY A 277 21.18 -17.00 10.35
C GLY A 277 22.64 -17.04 10.85
N LEU A 278 23.27 -15.87 11.02
CA LEU A 278 24.66 -15.77 11.48
C LEU A 278 24.80 -15.77 13.00
N PHE A 279 23.82 -15.23 13.73
CA PHE A 279 23.94 -14.98 15.17
C PHE A 279 22.95 -15.75 16.05
N VAL A 280 22.02 -16.50 15.46
CA VAL A 280 21.03 -17.31 16.19
C VAL A 280 21.05 -18.74 15.67
N ASP A 281 21.38 -19.68 16.55
CA ASP A 281 21.23 -21.12 16.29
C ASP A 281 19.75 -21.53 16.28
N ASP A 282 19.02 -21.16 15.23
CA ASP A 282 17.63 -21.56 15.05
C ASP A 282 17.56 -22.89 14.30
N VAL A 283 17.29 -23.97 15.04
CA VAL A 283 17.11 -25.33 14.50
C VAL A 283 15.97 -25.38 13.46
N ARG A 284 15.01 -24.44 13.51
CA ARG A 284 13.88 -24.36 12.56
C ARG A 284 14.27 -23.85 11.18
N LEU A 285 15.42 -23.19 11.02
CA LEU A 285 15.92 -22.72 9.72
C LEU A 285 16.55 -23.85 8.87
N ARG A 286 16.90 -25.00 9.49
CA ARG A 286 17.58 -26.13 8.82
C ARG A 286 16.64 -27.04 8.01
N THR A 287 15.32 -26.91 8.14
CA THR A 287 14.33 -27.81 7.50
C THR A 287 13.70 -27.27 6.23
N ARG A 288 14.34 -26.29 5.55
CA ARG A 288 13.92 -25.83 4.22
C ARG A 288 14.30 -26.88 3.17
N THR A 289 13.51 -27.94 3.06
CA THR A 289 13.74 -29.01 2.08
C THR A 289 13.57 -28.46 0.66
N ILE A 290 14.68 -28.39 -0.06
CA ILE A 290 14.73 -28.20 -1.51
C ILE A 290 14.43 -29.57 -2.11
N GLY A 291 13.20 -29.77 -2.60
CA GLY A 291 12.70 -31.03 -3.14
C GLY A 291 11.49 -30.80 -4.04
N SER A 292 10.65 -31.81 -4.30
CA SER A 292 9.46 -31.74 -5.18
C SER A 292 8.52 -30.56 -4.89
N ARG A 293 8.47 -30.06 -3.65
CA ARG A 293 7.74 -28.85 -3.26
C ARG A 293 8.24 -27.57 -3.94
N GLY A 294 9.52 -27.47 -4.29
CA GLY A 294 10.09 -26.30 -4.99
C GLY A 294 9.70 -26.26 -6.47
N LEU A 295 9.84 -27.39 -7.17
CA LEU A 295 9.42 -27.54 -8.57
C LEU A 295 7.91 -27.27 -8.74
N ARG A 296 7.10 -27.68 -7.76
CA ARG A 296 5.66 -27.41 -7.77
C ARG A 296 5.32 -25.92 -7.62
N VAL A 297 6.03 -25.20 -6.75
CA VAL A 297 5.83 -23.74 -6.60
C VAL A 297 6.16 -23.03 -7.90
N VAL A 298 7.23 -23.44 -8.59
CA VAL A 298 7.57 -22.93 -9.92
C VAL A 298 6.47 -23.27 -10.93
N GLY A 299 6.00 -24.52 -10.98
CA GLY A 299 4.94 -24.94 -11.90
C GLY A 299 3.61 -24.21 -11.68
N TYR A 300 3.20 -24.01 -10.43
CA TYR A 300 1.98 -23.26 -10.10
C TYR A 300 2.14 -21.78 -10.43
N GLY A 301 3.29 -21.21 -10.12
CA GLY A 301 3.61 -19.83 -10.51
C GLY A 301 3.59 -19.64 -12.02
N ALA A 302 4.20 -20.54 -12.79
CA ALA A 302 4.17 -20.48 -14.25
C ALA A 302 2.74 -20.62 -14.79
N LEU A 303 1.95 -21.60 -14.33
CA LEU A 303 0.58 -21.80 -14.80
C LEU A 303 -0.34 -20.62 -14.45
N SER A 304 -0.28 -20.13 -13.21
CA SER A 304 -1.06 -18.97 -12.78
C SER A 304 -0.63 -17.69 -13.53
N GLY A 305 0.68 -17.52 -13.76
CA GLY A 305 1.23 -16.45 -14.59
C GLY A 305 0.78 -16.54 -16.05
N LEU A 306 0.68 -17.74 -16.61
CA LEU A 306 0.16 -17.96 -17.96
C LEU A 306 -1.33 -17.56 -18.06
N VAL A 307 -2.17 -17.98 -17.11
CA VAL A 307 -3.60 -17.61 -17.10
C VAL A 307 -3.78 -16.10 -16.99
N GLY A 308 -3.09 -15.44 -16.05
CA GLY A 308 -3.10 -13.99 -15.96
C GLY A 308 -2.57 -13.32 -17.24
N GLY A 309 -1.49 -13.88 -17.80
CA GLY A 309 -0.84 -13.38 -19.02
C GLY A 309 -1.75 -13.43 -20.24
N VAL A 310 -2.53 -14.50 -20.40
CA VAL A 310 -3.54 -14.61 -21.48
C VAL A 310 -4.63 -13.56 -21.32
N LEU A 311 -5.20 -13.41 -20.12
CA LEU A 311 -6.22 -12.39 -19.85
C LEU A 311 -5.72 -10.98 -20.16
N PHE A 312 -4.50 -10.67 -19.71
CA PHE A 312 -3.90 -9.36 -19.94
C PHE A 312 -3.50 -9.16 -21.41
N GLY A 313 -2.98 -10.19 -22.07
CA GLY A 313 -2.59 -10.12 -23.46
C GLY A 313 -3.76 -9.81 -24.39
N PHE A 314 -4.98 -10.26 -24.07
CA PHE A 314 -6.18 -9.86 -24.82
C PHE A 314 -6.46 -8.36 -24.71
N VAL A 315 -6.31 -7.77 -23.51
CA VAL A 315 -6.45 -6.32 -23.32
C VAL A 315 -5.43 -5.57 -24.18
N TRP A 316 -4.17 -6.01 -24.16
CA TRP A 316 -3.09 -5.39 -24.96
C TRP A 316 -3.19 -5.62 -26.46
N GLY A 317 -3.77 -6.74 -26.89
CA GLY A 317 -4.08 -6.98 -28.29
C GLY A 317 -5.11 -6.01 -28.86
N VAL A 318 -6.02 -5.50 -28.03
CA VAL A 318 -7.02 -4.50 -28.44
C VAL A 318 -6.43 -3.08 -28.54
N VAL A 319 -5.40 -2.77 -27.75
CA VAL A 319 -4.76 -1.44 -27.72
C VAL A 319 -3.42 -1.37 -28.49
N ASP A 320 -3.10 -2.39 -29.29
CA ASP A 320 -1.92 -2.48 -30.17
C ASP A 320 -0.54 -2.25 -29.51
N VAL A 321 -0.40 -2.69 -28.25
CA VAL A 321 0.86 -2.53 -27.48
C VAL A 321 1.85 -3.67 -27.73
N LEU A 322 1.41 -4.78 -28.33
CA LEU A 322 2.20 -6.02 -28.45
C LEU A 322 3.48 -5.87 -29.29
N ASP A 323 3.48 -5.02 -30.31
CA ASP A 323 4.70 -4.74 -31.08
C ASP A 323 5.79 -4.08 -30.20
N SER A 324 5.39 -3.21 -29.27
CA SER A 324 6.31 -2.61 -28.29
C SER A 324 6.90 -3.65 -27.33
N VAL A 325 6.15 -4.70 -27.00
CA VAL A 325 6.63 -5.82 -26.19
C VAL A 325 7.65 -6.67 -26.97
N ALA A 326 7.40 -6.91 -28.27
CA ALA A 326 8.34 -7.65 -29.12
C ALA A 326 9.71 -6.97 -29.18
N LYS A 327 9.73 -5.63 -29.22
CA LYS A 327 10.96 -4.83 -29.25
C LYS A 327 11.87 -5.03 -28.02
N LEU A 328 11.33 -5.50 -26.88
CA LEU A 328 12.14 -5.82 -25.69
C LEU A 328 13.22 -6.87 -25.96
N VAL A 329 13.03 -7.73 -26.96
CA VAL A 329 14.00 -8.75 -27.38
C VAL A 329 14.53 -8.51 -28.79
N GLY A 330 14.35 -7.30 -29.34
CA GLY A 330 14.74 -6.95 -30.70
C GLY A 330 13.88 -7.60 -31.80
N ALA A 331 12.71 -8.14 -31.45
CA ALA A 331 11.75 -8.70 -32.41
C ALA A 331 10.70 -7.66 -32.82
N GLY A 332 9.89 -7.97 -33.84
CA GLY A 332 8.76 -7.15 -34.29
C GLY A 332 7.52 -7.99 -34.57
N GLY A 333 6.35 -7.34 -34.54
CA GLY A 333 5.06 -7.95 -34.83
C GLY A 333 4.33 -8.50 -33.60
N SER A 334 3.00 -8.52 -33.69
CA SER A 334 2.10 -8.87 -32.60
C SER A 334 2.25 -10.31 -32.10
N VAL A 335 2.59 -11.27 -32.97
CA VAL A 335 2.81 -12.67 -32.59
C VAL A 335 4.06 -12.81 -31.72
N ALA A 336 5.17 -12.16 -32.10
CA ALA A 336 6.38 -12.14 -31.27
C ALA A 336 6.12 -11.45 -29.92
N GLY A 337 5.35 -10.34 -29.95
CA GLY A 337 4.90 -9.63 -28.76
C GLY A 337 4.11 -10.51 -27.79
N TRP A 338 3.17 -11.30 -28.31
CA TRP A 338 2.42 -12.29 -27.54
C TRP A 338 3.32 -13.33 -26.87
N ILE A 339 4.26 -13.91 -27.62
CA ILE A 339 5.17 -14.93 -27.08
C ILE A 339 6.02 -14.34 -25.94
N VAL A 340 6.62 -13.17 -26.17
CA VAL A 340 7.45 -12.48 -25.17
C VAL A 340 6.62 -12.13 -23.94
N HIS A 341 5.42 -11.58 -24.13
CA HIS A 341 4.48 -11.27 -23.06
C HIS A 341 4.16 -12.49 -22.18
N LEU A 342 3.82 -13.63 -22.79
CA LEU A 342 3.49 -14.85 -22.04
C LEU A 342 4.70 -15.46 -21.32
N LEU A 343 5.91 -15.30 -21.85
CA LEU A 343 7.15 -15.71 -21.17
C LEU A 343 7.42 -14.82 -19.94
N ILE A 344 7.29 -13.50 -20.09
CA ILE A 344 7.43 -12.55 -18.98
C ILE A 344 6.36 -12.83 -17.92
N ALA A 345 5.10 -13.03 -18.34
CA ALA A 345 3.97 -13.32 -17.46
C ALA A 345 4.19 -14.60 -16.62
N GLN A 346 4.82 -15.64 -17.18
CA GLN A 346 5.20 -16.83 -16.44
C GLN A 346 6.32 -16.55 -15.43
N GLY A 347 7.35 -15.79 -15.80
CA GLY A 347 8.42 -15.38 -14.87
C GLY A 347 7.89 -14.56 -13.70
N ILE A 348 6.96 -13.63 -13.96
CA ILE A 348 6.25 -12.85 -12.94
C ILE A 348 5.39 -13.78 -12.07
N GLY A 349 4.72 -14.77 -12.64
CA GLY A 349 3.93 -15.74 -11.87
C GLY A 349 4.78 -16.64 -10.96
N VAL A 350 5.95 -17.09 -11.45
CA VAL A 350 6.93 -17.83 -10.64
C VAL A 350 7.42 -16.99 -9.47
N SER A 351 7.76 -15.72 -9.72
CA SER A 351 8.19 -14.82 -8.63
C SER A 351 7.08 -14.56 -7.62
N TYR A 352 5.81 -14.42 -8.04
CA TYR A 352 4.68 -14.34 -7.12
C TYR A 352 4.58 -15.59 -6.22
N ALA A 353 4.61 -16.78 -6.80
CA ALA A 353 4.51 -18.04 -6.06
C ALA A 353 5.65 -18.21 -5.04
N LEU A 354 6.86 -17.73 -5.37
CA LEU A 354 8.01 -17.73 -4.46
C LEU A 354 7.88 -16.70 -3.34
N LEU A 355 7.40 -15.48 -3.66
CA LEU A 355 7.31 -14.35 -2.73
C LEU A 355 6.13 -14.46 -1.75
N PHE A 356 5.01 -15.02 -2.20
CA PHE A 356 3.74 -15.11 -1.44
C PHE A 356 3.44 -16.54 -0.98
N ARG A 357 4.43 -17.43 -1.02
CA ARG A 357 4.27 -18.84 -0.62
C ARG A 357 3.61 -18.97 0.75
N GLY A 358 2.49 -19.71 0.80
CA GLY A 358 1.74 -19.94 2.03
C GLY A 358 1.10 -18.68 2.60
N ARG A 359 0.72 -17.69 1.77
CA ARG A 359 -0.05 -16.50 2.15
C ARG A 359 -1.44 -16.43 1.50
N GLY A 360 -1.72 -17.28 0.52
CA GLY A 360 -3.03 -17.45 -0.12
C GLY A 360 -3.85 -18.52 0.62
N TYR A 361 -4.47 -18.16 1.74
CA TYR A 361 -5.24 -19.11 2.54
C TYR A 361 -6.69 -19.30 2.04
N ASP A 362 -7.17 -18.32 1.27
CA ASP A 362 -8.47 -18.31 0.61
C ASP A 362 -8.44 -17.43 -0.66
N LEU A 363 -9.50 -17.50 -1.46
CA LEU A 363 -9.60 -16.76 -2.72
C LEU A 363 -9.47 -15.24 -2.53
N VAL A 364 -10.05 -14.68 -1.46
CA VAL A 364 -10.00 -13.24 -1.18
C VAL A 364 -8.56 -12.81 -0.92
N SER A 365 -7.82 -13.60 -0.14
CA SER A 365 -6.40 -13.34 0.09
C SER A 365 -5.54 -13.50 -1.16
N GLY A 366 -5.82 -14.51 -1.98
CA GLY A 366 -5.13 -14.70 -3.26
C GLY A 366 -5.31 -13.49 -4.17
N VAL A 367 -6.57 -13.06 -4.36
CA VAL A 367 -6.91 -11.88 -5.16
C VAL A 367 -6.30 -10.61 -4.57
N GLY A 368 -6.39 -10.39 -3.26
CA GLY A 368 -5.86 -9.18 -2.60
C GLY A 368 -4.35 -9.04 -2.76
N TRP A 369 -3.59 -10.11 -2.51
CA TRP A 369 -2.15 -10.12 -2.77
C TRP A 369 -1.82 -10.02 -4.25
N GLY A 370 -2.62 -10.68 -5.09
CA GLY A 370 -2.50 -10.65 -6.54
C GLY A 370 -2.65 -9.24 -7.11
N LEU A 371 -3.72 -8.53 -6.77
CA LEU A 371 -3.96 -7.13 -7.15
C LEU A 371 -2.79 -6.23 -6.71
N SER A 372 -2.34 -6.42 -5.46
CA SER A 372 -1.23 -5.63 -4.92
C SER A 372 0.08 -5.85 -5.66
N TYR A 373 0.34 -7.11 -6.05
CA TYR A 373 1.51 -7.48 -6.84
C TYR A 373 1.41 -7.01 -8.29
N GLY A 374 0.22 -7.06 -8.89
CA GLY A 374 -0.07 -6.49 -10.20
C GLY A 374 0.21 -4.99 -10.22
N PHE A 375 -0.30 -4.24 -9.23
CA PHE A 375 0.00 -2.82 -9.09
C PHE A 375 1.51 -2.55 -8.96
N PHE A 376 2.23 -3.33 -8.16
CA PHE A 376 3.69 -3.22 -8.07
C PHE A 376 4.37 -3.44 -9.44
N TRP A 377 3.95 -4.44 -10.20
CA TRP A 377 4.50 -4.70 -11.53
C TRP A 377 4.09 -3.68 -12.59
N TRP A 378 2.97 -3.01 -12.44
CA TRP A 378 2.65 -1.87 -13.29
C TRP A 378 3.67 -0.74 -13.09
N VAL A 379 4.00 -0.40 -11.85
CA VAL A 379 5.00 0.64 -11.52
C VAL A 379 6.42 0.20 -11.91
N PHE A 380 6.81 -1.00 -11.50
CA PHE A 380 8.17 -1.51 -11.69
C PHE A 380 8.40 -2.00 -13.12
N GLY A 381 7.49 -2.81 -13.68
CA GLY A 381 7.57 -3.34 -15.03
C GLY A 381 7.19 -2.31 -16.08
N GLY A 382 5.92 -1.89 -16.08
CA GLY A 382 5.34 -1.01 -17.09
C GLY A 382 5.98 0.37 -17.13
N LEU A 383 5.89 1.13 -16.03
CA LEU A 383 6.36 2.53 -16.03
C LEU A 383 7.89 2.68 -15.97
N THR A 384 8.61 1.64 -15.54
CA THR A 384 10.05 1.74 -15.21
C THR A 384 10.92 0.83 -16.08
N LEU A 385 10.79 -0.50 -15.97
CA LEU A 385 11.67 -1.43 -16.68
C LEU A 385 11.46 -1.42 -18.19
N MET A 386 10.22 -1.41 -18.66
CA MET A 386 9.90 -1.42 -20.09
C MET A 386 10.53 -0.21 -20.82
N PRO A 387 10.26 1.04 -20.45
CA PRO A 387 10.90 2.18 -21.10
C PRO A 387 12.43 2.19 -20.94
N ALA A 388 12.96 1.76 -19.78
CA ALA A 388 14.40 1.68 -19.55
C ALA A 388 15.09 0.68 -20.50
N VAL A 389 14.50 -0.51 -20.71
CA VAL A 389 15.03 -1.54 -21.61
C VAL A 389 14.92 -1.12 -23.07
N LEU A 390 13.83 -0.42 -23.43
CA LEU A 390 13.64 0.14 -24.78
C LEU A 390 14.54 1.35 -25.06
N GLY A 391 15.27 1.86 -24.07
CA GLY A 391 16.13 3.03 -24.21
C GLY A 391 15.36 4.35 -24.40
N VAL A 392 14.10 4.40 -23.99
CA VAL A 392 13.26 5.61 -24.05
C VAL A 392 13.13 6.26 -22.67
N PRO A 393 12.70 7.54 -22.57
CA PRO A 393 12.41 8.16 -21.28
C PRO A 393 11.39 7.35 -20.47
N LEU A 394 11.60 7.27 -19.15
CA LEU A 394 10.69 6.59 -18.23
C LEU A 394 9.30 7.20 -18.31
N TRP A 395 8.27 6.37 -18.18
CA TRP A 395 6.87 6.80 -18.21
C TRP A 395 6.39 7.28 -16.85
N TRP A 396 7.19 8.14 -16.24
CA TRP A 396 6.89 8.70 -14.91
C TRP A 396 6.18 10.04 -15.01
N THR A 397 6.11 10.68 -16.18
CA THR A 397 5.46 11.99 -16.32
C THR A 397 3.94 11.87 -16.29
N PRO A 398 3.20 12.91 -15.88
CA PRO A 398 1.74 12.84 -15.76
C PRO A 398 1.04 12.41 -17.06
N PRO A 399 1.39 12.97 -18.25
CA PRO A 399 0.80 12.51 -19.51
C PRO A 399 1.07 11.03 -19.80
N THR A 400 2.28 10.54 -19.50
CA THR A 400 2.62 9.13 -19.75
C THR A 400 1.95 8.17 -18.77
N ILE A 401 1.81 8.55 -17.49
CA ILE A 401 1.07 7.77 -16.50
C ILE A 401 -0.41 7.72 -16.87
N ALA A 402 -0.99 8.85 -17.31
CA ALA A 402 -2.37 8.92 -17.76
C ALA A 402 -2.61 8.04 -19.00
N ALA A 403 -1.70 8.09 -19.97
CA ALA A 403 -1.76 7.25 -21.18
C ALA A 403 -1.64 5.76 -20.85
N ASP A 404 -0.87 5.39 -19.82
CA ASP A 404 -0.67 4.00 -19.40
C ASP A 404 -1.79 3.46 -18.48
N PHE A 405 -2.90 4.20 -18.29
CA PHE A 405 -3.99 3.78 -17.40
C PHE A 405 -4.63 2.44 -17.82
N ALA A 406 -4.77 2.17 -19.13
CA ALA A 406 -5.27 0.89 -19.60
C ALA A 406 -4.35 -0.28 -19.18
N SER A 407 -3.04 -0.05 -19.17
CA SER A 407 -2.04 -1.00 -18.69
C SER A 407 -2.16 -1.23 -17.19
N LEU A 408 -2.46 -0.21 -16.39
CA LEU A 408 -2.76 -0.38 -14.95
C LEU A 408 -3.92 -1.35 -14.72
N ILE A 409 -5.05 -1.17 -15.44
CA ILE A 409 -6.19 -2.08 -15.35
C ILE A 409 -5.77 -3.51 -15.71
N GLY A 410 -5.00 -3.65 -16.80
CA GLY A 410 -4.52 -4.95 -17.24
C GLY A 410 -3.57 -5.64 -16.24
N HIS A 411 -2.69 -4.89 -15.58
CA HIS A 411 -1.82 -5.40 -14.52
C HIS A 411 -2.60 -5.80 -13.25
N LEU A 412 -3.63 -5.03 -12.89
CA LEU A 412 -4.53 -5.40 -11.78
C LEU A 412 -5.30 -6.68 -12.13
N ALA A 413 -5.86 -6.80 -13.34
CA ALA A 413 -6.54 -8.00 -13.80
C ALA A 413 -5.60 -9.21 -13.85
N TYR A 414 -4.39 -9.05 -14.40
CA TYR A 414 -3.32 -10.03 -14.38
C TYR A 414 -3.04 -10.52 -12.95
N GLY A 415 -2.78 -9.58 -12.04
CA GLY A 415 -2.45 -9.88 -10.65
C GLY A 415 -3.58 -10.59 -9.91
N GLY A 416 -4.81 -10.10 -10.06
CA GLY A 416 -6.00 -10.72 -9.48
C GLY A 416 -6.21 -12.16 -9.96
N ALA A 417 -6.08 -12.40 -11.26
CA ALA A 417 -6.18 -13.74 -11.85
C ALA A 417 -5.03 -14.65 -11.41
N LEU A 418 -3.80 -14.16 -11.43
CA LEU A 418 -2.61 -14.86 -10.93
C LEU A 418 -2.83 -15.34 -9.49
N GLY A 419 -3.24 -14.43 -8.60
CA GLY A 419 -3.49 -14.74 -7.21
C GLY A 419 -4.66 -15.71 -6.99
N ALA A 420 -5.73 -15.56 -7.75
CA ALA A 420 -6.89 -16.45 -7.71
C ALA A 420 -6.55 -17.89 -8.14
N VAL A 421 -5.88 -18.03 -9.29
CA VAL A 421 -5.48 -19.34 -9.82
C VAL A 421 -4.45 -20.00 -8.91
N HIS A 422 -3.48 -19.24 -8.41
CA HIS A 422 -2.50 -19.77 -7.47
C HIS A 422 -3.15 -20.28 -6.18
N ALA A 423 -4.05 -19.50 -5.57
CA ALA A 423 -4.78 -19.91 -4.37
C ALA A 423 -5.64 -21.17 -4.61
N TRP A 424 -6.26 -21.28 -5.80
CA TRP A 424 -7.02 -22.45 -6.18
C TRP A 424 -6.14 -23.70 -6.38
N LEU A 425 -4.98 -23.57 -7.01
CA LEU A 425 -4.00 -24.66 -7.16
C LEU A 425 -3.47 -25.13 -5.81
N GLU A 426 -3.13 -24.20 -4.91
CA GLU A 426 -2.71 -24.53 -3.54
C GLU A 426 -3.82 -25.21 -2.73
N HIS A 427 -5.08 -24.84 -2.95
CA HIS A 427 -6.22 -25.42 -2.24
C HIS A 427 -6.50 -26.87 -2.62
N ARG A 428 -6.30 -27.23 -3.90
CA ARG A 428 -6.56 -28.59 -4.42
C ARG A 428 -5.64 -29.66 -3.84
N GLU A 429 -4.45 -29.27 -3.37
CA GLU A 429 -3.50 -30.21 -2.80
C GLU A 429 -3.70 -30.36 -1.30
N ASN A 430 -4.45 -31.40 -0.93
CA ASN A 430 -4.59 -31.90 0.43
C ASN A 430 -3.95 -33.29 0.51
N PRO A 431 -2.73 -33.44 1.08
CA PRO A 431 -2.07 -34.73 1.14
C PRO A 431 -2.91 -35.72 1.97
N TRP A 432 -3.24 -36.88 1.40
CA TRP A 432 -4.15 -37.86 2.00
C TRP A 432 -3.68 -38.41 3.36
N TRP A 433 -2.39 -38.24 3.69
CA TRP A 433 -1.76 -38.71 4.93
C TRP A 433 -1.70 -37.65 6.06
N LEU A 434 -2.10 -36.40 5.80
CA LEU A 434 -2.28 -35.38 6.84
C LEU A 434 -3.76 -35.31 7.21
N ALA A 435 -4.09 -35.43 8.49
CA ALA A 435 -5.48 -35.36 8.95
C ALA A 435 -6.11 -34.01 8.52
N ARG A 436 -7.30 -34.06 7.91
CA ARG A 436 -8.04 -32.86 7.45
C ARG A 436 -8.14 -31.80 8.56
N ASN A 437 -8.35 -32.24 9.81
CA ASN A 437 -8.56 -31.37 10.96
C ASN A 437 -7.33 -30.51 11.31
N ASP A 438 -6.11 -31.02 11.19
CA ASP A 438 -4.89 -30.27 11.57
C ASP A 438 -4.53 -29.20 10.53
N LEU A 439 -4.71 -29.52 9.24
CA LEU A 439 -4.52 -28.56 8.14
C LEU A 439 -5.61 -27.49 8.13
N GLU A 440 -6.85 -27.88 8.40
CA GLU A 440 -7.97 -26.94 8.55
C GLU A 440 -7.76 -26.03 9.76
N ALA A 441 -7.30 -26.55 10.89
CA ALA A 441 -6.97 -25.75 12.07
C ALA A 441 -5.81 -24.77 11.81
N ALA A 442 -4.74 -25.22 11.15
CA ALA A 442 -3.61 -24.36 10.77
C ALA A 442 -4.02 -23.26 9.78
N ARG A 443 -4.83 -23.59 8.76
CA ARG A 443 -5.39 -22.61 7.81
C ARG A 443 -6.33 -21.63 8.49
N ALA A 444 -7.21 -22.10 9.39
CA ALA A 444 -8.11 -21.24 10.15
C ALA A 444 -7.33 -20.27 11.05
N ALA A 445 -6.28 -20.75 11.71
CA ALA A 445 -5.38 -19.91 12.51
C ALA A 445 -4.66 -18.86 11.65
N ALA A 446 -4.10 -19.26 10.51
CA ALA A 446 -3.36 -18.36 9.63
C ALA A 446 -4.28 -17.33 8.93
N ARG A 447 -5.47 -17.75 8.50
CA ARG A 447 -6.52 -16.86 7.98
C ARG A 447 -6.92 -15.84 9.04
N ARG A 448 -7.13 -16.29 10.28
CA ARG A 448 -7.42 -15.40 11.41
C ARG A 448 -6.27 -14.42 11.65
N GLU A 449 -5.01 -14.86 11.65
CA GLU A 449 -3.86 -13.96 11.78
C GLU A 449 -3.78 -12.92 10.66
N GLN A 450 -4.14 -13.30 9.43
CA GLN A 450 -4.12 -12.41 8.29
C GLN A 450 -5.25 -11.38 8.31
N VAL A 451 -6.47 -11.79 8.69
CA VAL A 451 -7.63 -10.90 8.86
C VAL A 451 -7.38 -9.90 10.00
N LEU A 452 -6.77 -10.36 11.10
CA LEU A 452 -6.37 -9.50 12.21
C LEU A 452 -5.11 -8.67 11.91
N GLY A 453 -4.48 -8.92 10.75
CA GLY A 453 -3.25 -8.31 10.27
C GLY A 453 -3.47 -7.00 9.49
N SER A 454 -2.39 -6.45 8.92
CA SER A 454 -2.51 -5.33 7.97
C SER A 454 -2.86 -5.76 6.54
N ALA A 455 -2.94 -7.06 6.26
CA ALA A 455 -3.08 -7.53 4.88
C ALA A 455 -4.35 -6.99 4.18
N PRO A 456 -5.55 -7.03 4.80
CA PRO A 456 -6.75 -6.46 4.18
C PRO A 456 -6.60 -4.95 3.96
N ALA A 457 -6.04 -4.22 4.93
CA ALA A 457 -5.78 -2.78 4.79
C ALA A 457 -4.83 -2.49 3.63
N LEU A 458 -3.78 -3.29 3.44
CA LEU A 458 -2.82 -3.13 2.35
C LEU A 458 -3.44 -3.38 0.98
N TRP A 459 -4.30 -4.39 0.85
CA TRP A 459 -5.00 -4.66 -0.41
C TRP A 459 -5.95 -3.53 -0.76
N ILE A 460 -6.76 -3.09 0.23
CA ILE A 460 -7.68 -1.96 0.09
C ILE A 460 -6.89 -0.72 -0.29
N LEU A 461 -5.83 -0.38 0.45
CA LEU A 461 -5.01 0.79 0.18
C LEU A 461 -4.36 0.73 -1.22
N THR A 462 -3.92 -0.45 -1.67
CA THR A 462 -3.36 -0.57 -3.03
C THR A 462 -4.41 -0.29 -4.10
N VAL A 463 -5.62 -0.81 -3.94
CA VAL A 463 -6.74 -0.49 -4.84
C VAL A 463 -7.06 1.00 -4.79
N LEU A 464 -7.10 1.60 -3.59
CA LEU A 464 -7.35 3.03 -3.44
C LEU A 464 -6.26 3.88 -4.10
N ILE A 465 -4.98 3.54 -3.93
CA ILE A 465 -3.88 4.21 -4.62
C ILE A 465 -4.09 4.13 -6.14
N ALA A 466 -4.37 2.93 -6.67
CA ALA A 466 -4.62 2.75 -8.10
C ALA A 466 -5.80 3.60 -8.61
N LEU A 467 -6.89 3.69 -7.83
CA LEU A 467 -8.06 4.51 -8.17
C LEU A 467 -7.80 6.02 -8.09
N THR A 468 -6.85 6.46 -7.25
CA THR A 468 -6.47 7.88 -7.18
C THR A 468 -5.62 8.33 -8.37
N ILE A 469 -4.97 7.41 -9.11
CA ILE A 469 -4.09 7.78 -10.23
C ILE A 469 -4.80 8.61 -11.31
N PRO A 470 -5.96 8.19 -11.84
CA PRO A 470 -6.72 9.02 -12.78
C PRO A 470 -7.04 10.41 -12.23
N VAL A 471 -7.41 10.50 -10.94
CA VAL A 471 -7.71 11.78 -10.31
C VAL A 471 -6.46 12.67 -10.27
N MET A 472 -5.28 12.10 -10.04
CA MET A 472 -4.02 12.84 -9.99
C MET A 472 -3.55 13.34 -11.36
N VAL A 473 -3.65 12.53 -12.43
CA VAL A 473 -2.97 12.83 -13.70
C VAL A 473 -3.86 13.04 -14.92
N ALA A 474 -5.17 12.80 -14.85
CA ALA A 474 -6.03 12.97 -16.02
C ALA A 474 -6.13 14.46 -16.44
N GLY A 475 -5.91 14.73 -17.72
CA GLY A 475 -5.95 16.09 -18.28
C GLY A 475 -4.69 16.93 -18.04
N ALA A 476 -3.64 16.36 -17.43
CA ALA A 476 -2.34 16.98 -17.22
C ALA A 476 -1.38 16.81 -18.41
#